data_AF-A0A412XYN5-F1
#
_entry.id   AF-A0A412XYN5-F1
#
_cell.length_a   1.000
_cell.length_b   1.000
_cell.length_c   1.000
_cell.angle_alpha   90.00
_cell.angle_beta   90.00
_cell.angle_gamma   90.00
#
_symmetry.space_group_name_H-M   'P 1'
#
loop_
_entity.id
_entity.type
_entity.pdbx_description
1 polymer ?
#
loop_
_entity_poly.entity_id
_entity_poly.type
_entity_poly.pdbx_seq_one_letter_code
_entity_poly.pdbx_strand_id
1 'polypeptide(L)'
;MSLVSNESVQLIVTSPPYWQLKDYGSDKQIGFNDSYEEYINNLNLVWNECFRVLEPGCRLCINIGDQFARSVYYSRYKVIPIHSEIIRFCEEVGFDYMGSIVWQKPTSMHTTGGEKIMGSFPYPRGGIVKIDFEHILLFKKIGKATPISREKKEASKFTIEEWNEYFSSHWTFGGARQDKHIAVFPEELPKRLIRMFSFVGDTVLDPFMGSGTTALVARNLNRNSIGYEINKNFLQFYKEKVVLSNGNGDTVFDAKEDHSTIDLQCALDNLPYRFVDVHKLDKLIDVKQNIYGNKFEIDKSVLTNENDLFVPNADKEVKDVEGPMVMVNHARRELRQLMIEKGICYLRAGNTKGSVLVQAGFERLQYVLLHTAGYEPQLFKLKTKGMFQIWTKETLIENGFSPQSSPYYVVLHFDNQHPLLMNKVPELKENKNTYRAKIKKLSEFVE
;
A
#
# COMPACT_ATOMS: atom_id res chain seq x y z
N MET A 1 11.82 -16.29 -13.11
CA MET A 1 11.23 -15.58 -14.25
C MET A 1 11.47 -16.41 -15.52
N SER A 2 10.94 -17.64 -15.55
CA SER A 2 11.35 -18.67 -16.52
C SER A 2 10.84 -18.43 -17.94
N LEU A 3 9.75 -17.69 -18.10
CA LEU A 3 9.22 -17.37 -19.44
C LEU A 3 10.01 -16.26 -20.14
N VAL A 4 10.99 -15.64 -19.47
CA VAL A 4 11.83 -14.58 -20.04
C VAL A 4 13.17 -15.18 -20.47
N SER A 5 13.49 -15.01 -21.74
CA SER A 5 14.75 -15.45 -22.34
C SER A 5 15.96 -14.76 -21.67
N ASN A 6 17.12 -15.41 -21.77
CA ASN A 6 18.37 -14.81 -21.33
C ASN A 6 18.67 -13.56 -22.16
N GLU A 7 19.22 -12.53 -21.51
CA GLU A 7 19.75 -11.33 -22.17
C GLU A 7 18.77 -10.63 -23.13
N SER A 8 17.47 -10.71 -22.85
CA SER A 8 16.41 -10.20 -23.74
C SER A 8 15.82 -8.86 -23.29
N VAL A 9 16.19 -8.33 -22.13
CA VAL A 9 15.66 -7.05 -21.60
C VAL A 9 16.77 -6.00 -21.51
N GLN A 10 16.44 -4.75 -21.87
CA GLN A 10 17.42 -3.65 -21.95
C GLN A 10 17.41 -2.74 -20.73
N LEU A 11 16.37 -2.83 -19.90
CA LEU A 11 16.28 -2.06 -18.66
C LEU A 11 15.38 -2.79 -17.66
N ILE A 12 15.77 -2.80 -16.39
CA ILE A 12 14.91 -3.24 -15.29
C ILE A 12 14.65 -2.04 -14.39
N VAL A 13 13.38 -1.72 -14.14
CA VAL A 13 12.96 -0.67 -13.19
C VAL A 13 11.93 -1.26 -12.25
N THR A 14 12.21 -1.26 -10.95
CA THR A 14 11.33 -1.89 -9.98
C THR A 14 11.44 -1.29 -8.59
N SER A 15 10.53 -1.70 -7.72
CA SER A 15 10.59 -1.45 -6.27
C SER A 15 10.13 -2.74 -5.58
N PRO A 16 11.01 -3.41 -4.81
CA PRO A 16 10.66 -4.67 -4.18
C PRO A 16 9.58 -4.47 -3.10
N PRO A 17 8.80 -5.51 -2.77
CA PRO A 17 7.81 -5.44 -1.71
C PRO A 17 8.50 -5.12 -0.38
N TYR A 18 8.01 -4.12 0.34
CA TYR A 18 8.61 -3.71 1.60
C TYR A 18 8.44 -4.79 2.68
N TRP A 19 9.53 -5.13 3.38
CA TRP A 19 9.55 -6.13 4.44
C TRP A 19 8.53 -5.83 5.56
N GLN A 20 7.63 -6.78 5.82
CA GLN A 20 6.56 -6.75 6.83
C GLN A 20 5.63 -5.53 6.80
N LEU A 21 5.61 -4.76 5.71
CA LEU A 21 4.83 -3.53 5.62
C LEU A 21 3.47 -3.72 4.97
N LYS A 22 3.34 -4.66 4.02
CA LYS A 22 2.10 -4.93 3.29
C LYS A 22 1.89 -6.43 3.07
N ASP A 23 0.64 -6.86 3.23
CA ASP A 23 0.16 -8.16 2.75
C ASP A 23 -0.48 -7.97 1.37
N TYR A 24 0.16 -8.54 0.35
CA TYR A 24 -0.31 -8.54 -1.03
C TYR A 24 -1.24 -9.70 -1.34
N GLY A 25 -1.71 -10.46 -0.34
CA GLY A 25 -2.78 -11.45 -0.48
C GLY A 25 -2.32 -12.78 -1.11
N SER A 26 -1.05 -13.13 -0.96
CA SER A 26 -0.50 -14.42 -1.40
C SER A 26 0.44 -14.98 -0.33
N ASP A 27 0.26 -16.25 0.04
CA ASP A 27 1.12 -16.95 0.99
C ASP A 27 2.57 -17.14 0.46
N LYS A 28 2.77 -16.96 -0.85
CA LYS A 28 4.08 -17.08 -1.52
C LYS A 28 4.75 -15.73 -1.77
N GLN A 29 4.22 -14.63 -1.22
CA GLN A 29 4.80 -13.30 -1.40
C GLN A 29 6.15 -13.17 -0.67
N ILE A 30 7.04 -12.33 -1.20
CA ILE A 30 8.29 -11.97 -0.53
C ILE A 30 8.02 -10.84 0.47
N GLY A 31 8.54 -10.99 1.68
CA GLY A 31 8.65 -9.93 2.68
C GLY A 31 7.56 -9.88 3.75
N PHE A 32 6.33 -10.31 3.47
CA PHE A 32 5.34 -10.47 4.53
C PHE A 32 5.55 -11.81 5.24
N ASN A 33 5.57 -11.81 6.57
CA ASN A 33 5.90 -12.96 7.44
C ASN A 33 7.34 -13.51 7.37
N ASP A 34 8.15 -13.11 6.39
CA ASP A 34 9.57 -13.47 6.34
C ASP A 34 10.35 -12.91 7.55
N SER A 35 11.32 -13.69 8.03
CA SER A 35 12.47 -13.12 8.76
C SER A 35 13.24 -12.16 7.86
N TYR A 36 14.08 -11.30 8.44
CA TYR A 36 14.90 -10.38 7.63
C TYR A 36 15.83 -11.17 6.70
N GLU A 37 16.33 -12.29 7.20
CA GLU A 37 17.20 -13.19 6.46
C GLU A 37 16.51 -13.83 5.24
N GLU A 38 15.32 -14.41 5.45
CA GLU A 38 14.52 -14.99 4.37
C GLU A 38 14.14 -13.93 3.34
N TYR A 39 13.73 -12.74 3.79
CA TYR A 39 13.37 -11.64 2.90
C TYR A 39 14.51 -11.26 1.96
N ILE A 40 15.72 -11.02 2.50
CA ILE A 40 16.87 -10.65 1.67
C ILE A 40 17.25 -11.78 0.72
N ASN A 41 17.28 -13.03 1.20
CA ASN A 41 17.65 -14.16 0.35
C ASN A 41 16.61 -14.45 -0.75
N ASN A 42 15.32 -14.23 -0.47
CA ASN A 42 14.26 -14.32 -1.48
C ASN A 42 14.40 -13.22 -2.55
N LEU A 43 14.77 -11.99 -2.16
CA LEU A 43 15.08 -10.93 -3.12
C LEU A 43 16.32 -11.28 -3.96
N ASN A 44 17.34 -11.88 -3.36
CA ASN A 44 18.56 -12.29 -4.07
C ASN A 44 18.27 -13.29 -5.21
N LEU A 45 17.29 -14.18 -5.05
CA LEU A 45 16.83 -15.05 -6.15
C LEU A 45 16.28 -14.24 -7.33
N VAL A 46 15.53 -13.17 -7.06
CA VAL A 46 15.00 -12.27 -8.09
C VAL A 46 16.13 -11.49 -8.76
N TRP A 47 17.09 -10.97 -7.99
CA TRP A 47 18.26 -10.25 -8.53
C TRP A 47 19.15 -11.15 -9.39
N ASN A 48 19.31 -12.41 -9.02
CA ASN A 48 20.01 -13.41 -9.82
C ASN A 48 19.33 -13.63 -11.18
N GLU A 49 18.00 -13.75 -11.18
CA GLU A 49 17.22 -13.84 -12.41
C GLU A 49 17.26 -12.54 -13.22
N CYS A 50 17.27 -11.37 -12.57
CA CYS A 50 17.47 -10.08 -13.22
C CYS A 50 18.82 -10.03 -13.97
N PHE A 51 19.89 -10.56 -13.38
CA PHE A 51 21.20 -10.64 -14.03
C PHE A 51 21.17 -11.53 -15.29
N ARG A 52 20.48 -12.69 -15.20
CA ARG A 52 20.32 -13.61 -16.33
C ARG A 52 19.59 -12.99 -17.52
N VAL A 53 18.48 -12.30 -17.26
CA VAL A 53 17.61 -11.76 -18.33
C VAL A 53 18.08 -10.44 -18.89
N LEU A 54 18.84 -9.64 -18.12
CA LEU A 54 19.34 -8.34 -18.57
C LEU A 54 20.43 -8.51 -19.65
N GLU A 55 20.34 -7.71 -20.70
CA GLU A 55 21.35 -7.65 -21.75
C GLU A 55 22.68 -7.08 -21.20
N PRO A 56 23.85 -7.59 -21.64
CA PRO A 56 25.13 -6.99 -21.28
C PRO A 56 25.22 -5.51 -21.67
N GLY A 57 25.76 -4.67 -20.79
CA GLY A 57 25.86 -3.22 -20.99
C GLY A 57 24.62 -2.42 -20.59
N CYS A 58 23.52 -3.09 -20.26
CA CYS A 58 22.26 -2.49 -19.80
C CYS A 58 22.20 -2.36 -18.26
N ARG A 59 21.11 -1.78 -17.75
CA ARG A 59 20.99 -1.38 -16.33
C ARG A 59 19.82 -2.01 -15.59
N LEU A 60 20.04 -2.20 -14.29
CA LEU A 60 19.04 -2.53 -13.27
C LEU A 60 18.89 -1.33 -12.33
N CYS A 61 17.67 -0.86 -12.15
CA CYS A 61 17.32 0.26 -11.29
C CYS A 61 16.31 -0.17 -10.23
N ILE A 62 16.67 -0.01 -8.95
CA ILE A 62 15.86 -0.48 -7.82
C ILE A 62 15.53 0.70 -6.90
N ASN A 63 14.24 1.03 -6.78
CA ASN A 63 13.77 1.97 -5.76
C ASN A 63 13.53 1.24 -4.43
N ILE A 64 14.27 1.58 -3.39
CA ILE A 64 14.17 0.97 -2.07
C ILE A 64 14.38 2.00 -0.95
N GLY A 65 13.49 1.98 0.02
CA GLY A 65 13.64 2.70 1.29
C GLY A 65 14.16 1.79 2.39
N ASP A 66 15.06 2.30 3.22
CA ASP A 66 15.42 1.63 4.46
C ASP A 66 14.27 1.66 5.46
N GLN A 67 14.15 0.59 6.24
CA GLN A 67 13.03 0.44 7.16
C GLN A 67 13.42 0.81 8.59
N PHE A 68 12.57 1.60 9.23
CA PHE A 68 12.73 1.93 10.64
C PHE A 68 12.06 0.87 11.53
N ALA A 69 12.86 -0.03 12.11
CA ALA A 69 12.42 -0.99 13.11
C ALA A 69 12.15 -0.26 14.43
N ARG A 70 10.90 -0.34 14.92
CA ARG A 70 10.48 0.30 16.17
C ARG A 70 10.70 -0.62 17.37
N SER A 71 11.10 -0.05 18.50
CA SER A 71 11.32 -0.79 19.76
C SER A 71 10.11 -1.59 20.23
N VAL A 72 8.89 -1.10 19.97
CA VAL A 72 7.63 -1.79 20.29
C VAL A 72 7.57 -3.19 19.66
N TYR A 73 8.15 -3.37 18.47
CA TYR A 73 8.15 -4.66 17.76
C TYR A 73 9.44 -5.44 17.96
N TYR A 74 10.57 -4.75 18.15
CA TYR A 74 11.92 -5.31 18.00
C TYR A 74 12.89 -5.03 19.17
N SER A 75 12.36 -4.79 20.36
CA SER A 75 13.06 -4.46 21.62
C SER A 75 13.92 -3.18 21.64
N ARG A 76 14.37 -2.70 20.47
CA ARG A 76 15.14 -1.47 20.27
C ARG A 76 14.79 -0.78 18.95
N TYR A 77 15.18 0.49 18.82
CA TYR A 77 15.12 1.20 17.55
C TYR A 77 16.33 0.83 16.68
N LYS A 78 16.10 0.54 15.40
CA LYS A 78 17.15 0.24 14.42
C LYS A 78 16.69 0.63 13.02
N VAL A 79 17.58 1.19 12.22
CA VAL A 79 17.37 1.28 10.76
C VAL A 79 17.85 -0.03 10.15
N ILE A 80 16.99 -0.68 9.38
CA ILE A 80 17.30 -1.88 8.62
C ILE A 80 17.81 -1.43 7.25
N PRO A 81 19.12 -1.58 6.97
CA PRO A 81 19.73 -1.06 5.76
C PRO A 81 19.48 -2.03 4.59
N ILE A 82 18.25 -2.08 4.09
CA ILE A 82 17.87 -3.00 3.01
C ILE A 82 18.68 -2.70 1.75
N HIS A 83 18.92 -1.41 1.47
CA HIS A 83 19.68 -1.00 0.30
C HIS A 83 21.11 -1.57 0.27
N SER A 84 21.78 -1.68 1.43
CA SER A 84 23.18 -2.14 1.49
C SER A 84 23.30 -3.63 1.16
N GLU A 85 22.34 -4.44 1.60
CA GLU A 85 22.33 -5.87 1.29
C GLU A 85 22.02 -6.12 -0.19
N ILE A 86 21.16 -5.31 -0.80
CA ILE A 86 20.90 -5.35 -2.25
C ILE A 86 22.17 -4.99 -3.03
N ILE A 87 22.88 -3.90 -2.65
CA ILE A 87 24.15 -3.52 -3.28
C ILE A 87 25.15 -4.68 -3.22
N ARG A 88 25.32 -5.25 -2.02
CA ARG A 88 26.26 -6.35 -1.80
C ARG A 88 25.94 -7.55 -2.70
N PHE A 89 24.70 -8.02 -2.73
CA PHE A 89 24.35 -9.17 -3.55
C PHE A 89 24.49 -8.88 -5.06
N CYS A 90 24.06 -7.69 -5.51
CA CYS A 90 24.15 -7.31 -6.92
C CYS A 90 25.62 -7.26 -7.40
N GLU A 91 26.55 -6.76 -6.57
CA GLU A 91 27.99 -6.81 -6.86
C GLU A 91 28.49 -8.27 -6.97
N GLU A 92 28.12 -9.13 -6.02
CA GLU A 92 28.54 -10.54 -5.99
C GLU A 92 28.01 -11.36 -7.18
N VAL A 93 26.81 -11.07 -7.69
CA VAL A 93 26.28 -11.74 -8.89
C VAL A 93 26.89 -11.21 -10.20
N GLY A 94 27.62 -10.08 -10.16
CA GLY A 94 28.39 -9.55 -11.28
C GLY A 94 27.87 -8.24 -11.89
N PHE A 95 26.99 -7.51 -11.20
CA PHE A 95 26.67 -6.13 -11.57
C PHE A 95 27.73 -5.16 -11.05
N ASP A 96 28.05 -4.11 -11.82
CA ASP A 96 28.76 -2.94 -11.30
C ASP A 96 27.76 -1.98 -10.65
N TYR A 97 27.96 -1.61 -9.38
CA TYR A 97 27.23 -0.52 -8.74
C TYR A 97 27.68 0.83 -9.30
N MET A 98 26.72 1.55 -9.88
CA MET A 98 26.94 2.85 -10.54
C MET A 98 26.60 4.03 -9.62
N GLY A 99 26.33 3.77 -8.33
CA GLY A 99 25.85 4.77 -7.38
C GLY A 99 24.33 4.72 -7.18
N SER A 100 23.83 5.63 -6.35
CA SER A 100 22.40 5.77 -6.07
C SER A 100 21.94 7.20 -6.26
N ILE A 101 20.71 7.36 -6.73
CA ILE A 101 20.00 8.64 -6.68
C ILE A 101 19.20 8.68 -5.38
N VAL A 102 19.32 9.78 -4.64
CA VAL A 102 18.52 10.04 -3.43
C VAL A 102 17.22 10.69 -3.87
N TRP A 103 16.11 9.94 -3.75
CA TRP A 103 14.79 10.50 -3.99
C TRP A 103 14.18 11.00 -2.68
N GLN A 104 14.15 12.32 -2.51
CA GLN A 104 13.53 12.96 -1.37
C GLN A 104 12.01 13.05 -1.58
N LYS A 105 11.24 12.39 -0.71
CA LYS A 105 9.79 12.43 -0.75
C LYS A 105 9.31 13.70 -0.06
N PRO A 106 8.52 14.57 -0.72
CA PRO A 106 7.86 15.68 -0.05
C PRO A 106 6.87 15.06 0.95
N THR A 107 7.27 14.94 2.22
CA THR A 107 6.37 14.40 3.24
C THR A 107 5.24 15.39 3.46
N SER A 108 4.01 15.03 3.06
CA SER A 108 2.82 15.65 3.63
C SER A 108 2.86 15.38 5.14
N MET A 109 2.93 16.47 5.90
CA MET A 109 3.23 16.51 7.32
C MET A 109 2.10 15.94 8.17
N HIS A 110 1.80 14.65 8.10
CA HIS A 110 0.96 13.98 9.11
C HIS A 110 1.38 12.53 9.29
N THR A 111 2.51 12.33 9.98
CA THR A 111 2.68 11.08 10.72
C THR A 111 1.53 10.98 11.72
N THR A 112 0.87 9.83 11.76
CA THR A 112 -0.09 9.48 12.81
C THR A 112 0.57 9.70 14.17
N GLY A 113 0.28 10.83 14.82
CA GLY A 113 0.95 11.25 16.06
C GLY A 113 1.23 12.74 16.22
N GLY A 114 1.13 13.56 15.17
CA GLY A 114 1.47 14.98 15.28
C GLY A 114 2.99 15.20 15.48
N GLU A 115 3.47 16.39 15.17
CA GLU A 115 4.89 16.70 15.11
C GLU A 115 5.63 16.49 16.43
N LYS A 116 6.71 15.70 16.37
CA LYS A 116 8.02 15.91 17.01
C LYS A 116 8.99 14.86 16.47
N ILE A 117 10.21 15.27 16.12
CA ILE A 117 11.33 14.36 15.84
C ILE A 117 11.37 13.32 16.98
N MET A 118 11.46 12.03 16.64
CA MET A 118 11.46 10.95 17.64
C MET A 118 12.66 11.15 18.56
N GLY A 119 12.42 11.16 19.87
CA GLY A 119 13.45 11.42 20.87
C GLY A 119 12.96 12.31 22.01
N SER A 120 13.87 12.62 22.93
CA SER A 120 13.57 13.37 24.15
C SER A 120 13.59 14.89 23.92
N PHE A 121 12.78 15.44 23.01
CA PHE A 121 12.75 16.89 22.78
C PHE A 121 12.56 17.69 24.09
N PRO A 122 13.34 18.77 24.35
CA PRO A 122 14.37 19.37 23.51
C PRO A 122 15.80 18.81 23.71
N TYR A 123 15.96 17.76 24.51
CA TYR A 123 17.26 17.17 24.84
C TYR A 123 17.83 16.35 23.67
N PRO A 124 19.05 16.65 23.20
CA PRO A 124 19.53 16.18 21.90
C PRO A 124 19.96 14.71 21.87
N ARG A 125 20.37 14.12 23.01
CA ARG A 125 21.05 12.81 23.04
C ARG A 125 20.20 11.64 22.53
N GLY A 126 18.88 11.74 22.66
CA GLY A 126 17.93 10.70 22.24
C GLY A 126 17.25 10.99 20.90
N GLY A 127 17.65 12.04 20.17
CA GLY A 127 17.06 12.40 18.89
C GLY A 127 17.36 11.37 17.80
N ILE A 128 16.34 10.94 17.07
CA ILE A 128 16.44 10.03 15.94
C ILE A 128 16.21 10.81 14.66
N VAL A 129 17.17 10.72 13.74
CA VAL A 129 17.08 11.38 12.43
C VAL A 129 15.94 10.78 11.63
N LYS A 130 15.10 11.65 11.07
CA LYS A 130 14.00 11.24 10.19
C LYS A 130 14.58 10.75 8.85
N ILE A 131 14.10 9.60 8.39
CA ILE A 131 14.36 9.12 7.03
C ILE A 131 13.21 9.61 6.16
N ASP A 132 13.48 10.58 5.29
CA ASP A 132 12.51 11.21 4.37
C ASP A 132 12.87 10.99 2.88
N PHE A 133 13.75 10.05 2.62
CA PHE A 133 14.23 9.72 1.29
C PHE A 133 14.22 8.21 1.05
N GLU A 134 14.28 7.83 -0.22
CA GLU A 134 14.55 6.47 -0.68
C GLU A 134 15.75 6.46 -1.63
N HIS A 135 16.40 5.31 -1.75
CA HIS A 135 17.47 5.09 -2.69
C HIS A 135 16.91 4.56 -4.00
N ILE A 136 17.34 5.14 -5.10
CA ILE A 136 17.22 4.52 -6.42
C ILE A 136 18.62 4.00 -6.77
N LEU A 137 18.83 2.71 -6.51
CA LEU A 137 20.11 2.03 -6.76
C LEU A 137 20.28 1.81 -8.26
N LEU A 138 21.47 2.10 -8.78
CA LEU A 138 21.80 1.93 -10.19
C LEU A 138 22.88 0.86 -10.34
N PHE A 139 22.59 -0.16 -11.13
CA PHE A 139 23.51 -1.25 -11.43
C PHE A 139 23.67 -1.40 -12.95
N LYS A 140 24.85 -1.80 -13.39
CA LYS A 140 25.14 -2.08 -14.79
C LYS A 140 25.65 -3.51 -14.94
N LYS A 141 25.06 -4.29 -15.86
CA LYS A 141 25.63 -5.59 -16.22
C LYS A 141 26.83 -5.35 -17.13
N ILE A 142 27.98 -5.91 -16.77
CA ILE A 142 29.22 -5.75 -17.54
C ILE A 142 29.03 -6.32 -18.95
N GLY A 143 29.57 -5.61 -19.94
CA GLY A 143 29.55 -6.01 -21.35
C GLY A 143 29.17 -4.89 -22.29
N LYS A 144 28.90 -5.25 -23.55
CA LYS A 144 28.56 -4.31 -24.63
C LYS A 144 27.10 -4.49 -25.01
N ALA A 145 26.35 -3.38 -24.93
CA ALA A 145 24.97 -3.35 -25.39
C ALA A 145 24.89 -3.43 -26.92
N THR A 146 23.80 -3.98 -27.42
CA THR A 146 23.52 -4.09 -28.85
C THR A 146 23.49 -2.71 -29.52
N PRO A 147 24.12 -2.55 -30.70
CA PRO A 147 24.08 -1.28 -31.42
C PRO A 147 22.65 -0.86 -31.78
N ILE A 148 22.28 0.37 -31.39
CA ILE A 148 20.97 0.95 -31.70
C ILE A 148 21.01 1.74 -33.02
N SER A 149 19.94 1.61 -33.82
CA SER A 149 19.77 2.34 -35.09
C SER A 149 19.77 3.86 -34.88
N ARG A 150 20.17 4.61 -35.90
CA ARG A 150 20.20 6.08 -35.83
C ARG A 150 18.82 6.68 -35.55
N GLU A 151 17.77 6.10 -36.12
CA GLU A 151 16.39 6.52 -35.92
C GLU A 151 15.96 6.39 -34.45
N LYS A 152 16.18 5.21 -33.84
CA LYS A 152 15.87 4.99 -32.41
C LYS A 152 16.68 5.90 -31.49
N LYS A 153 17.94 6.19 -31.84
CA LYS A 153 18.78 7.15 -31.12
C LYS A 153 18.20 8.56 -31.17
N GLU A 154 17.83 9.05 -32.35
CA GLU A 154 17.24 10.39 -32.50
C GLU A 154 15.88 10.48 -31.79
N ALA A 155 15.04 9.45 -31.89
CA ALA A 155 13.74 9.37 -31.22
C ALA A 155 13.84 9.30 -29.67
N SER A 156 15.03 9.02 -29.14
CA SER A 156 15.29 8.94 -27.68
C SER A 156 16.08 10.13 -27.14
N LYS A 157 16.33 11.14 -27.98
CA LYS A 157 17.16 12.29 -27.64
C LYS A 157 16.57 13.10 -26.48
N PHE A 158 17.46 13.55 -25.62
CA PHE A 158 17.17 14.46 -24.51
C PHE A 158 17.28 15.92 -24.95
N THR A 159 16.50 16.79 -24.32
CA THR A 159 16.89 18.20 -24.25
C THR A 159 17.98 18.39 -23.20
N ILE A 160 18.69 19.52 -23.25
CA ILE A 160 19.76 19.84 -22.28
C ILE A 160 19.17 19.97 -20.87
N GLU A 161 17.97 20.52 -20.75
CA GLU A 161 17.24 20.70 -19.50
C GLU A 161 16.88 19.35 -18.89
N GLU A 162 16.27 18.44 -19.69
CA GLU A 162 15.96 17.09 -19.23
C GLU A 162 17.22 16.33 -18.81
N TRP A 163 18.33 16.48 -19.55
CA TRP A 163 19.59 15.83 -19.21
C TRP A 163 20.11 16.30 -17.86
N ASN A 164 20.17 17.62 -17.63
CA ASN A 164 20.66 18.18 -16.38
C ASN A 164 19.74 17.86 -15.20
N GLU A 165 18.42 17.79 -15.43
CA GLU A 165 17.47 17.43 -14.39
C GLU A 165 17.57 15.94 -14.01
N TYR A 166 17.66 15.05 -15.00
CA TYR A 166 17.54 13.62 -14.75
C TYR A 166 18.87 13.02 -14.27
N PHE A 167 20.01 13.49 -14.79
CA PHE A 167 21.34 13.05 -14.37
C PHE A 167 21.85 13.79 -13.12
N SER A 168 20.94 14.17 -12.21
CA SER A 168 21.22 14.67 -10.87
C SER A 168 21.17 13.52 -9.85
N SER A 169 22.04 13.56 -8.84
CA SER A 169 22.08 12.59 -7.74
C SER A 169 20.95 12.78 -6.71
N HIS A 170 20.22 13.89 -6.77
CA HIS A 170 19.12 14.20 -5.85
C HIS A 170 17.87 14.55 -6.65
N TRP A 171 16.80 13.80 -6.42
CA TRP A 171 15.50 13.99 -7.05
C TRP A 171 14.45 14.39 -6.03
N THR A 172 13.64 15.39 -6.38
CA THR A 172 12.56 15.89 -5.52
C THR A 172 11.28 15.99 -6.33
N PHE A 173 10.36 15.04 -6.11
CA PHE A 173 9.01 15.06 -6.66
C PHE A 173 8.06 14.29 -5.74
N GLY A 174 6.78 14.65 -5.79
CA GLY A 174 5.73 14.06 -4.94
C GLY A 174 5.61 12.54 -5.12
N GLY A 175 5.30 11.84 -4.03
CA GLY A 175 4.89 10.44 -4.11
C GLY A 175 3.55 10.28 -4.84
N ALA A 176 3.25 9.07 -5.31
CA ALA A 176 1.94 8.76 -5.87
C ALA A 176 0.86 8.78 -4.78
N ARG A 177 -0.36 9.22 -5.13
CA ARG A 177 -1.54 8.97 -4.28
C ARG A 177 -1.78 7.45 -4.27
N GLN A 178 -1.81 6.86 -3.09
CA GLN A 178 -2.16 5.45 -2.93
C GLN A 178 -3.69 5.33 -3.03
N ASP A 179 -4.20 5.15 -4.24
CA ASP A 179 -5.58 4.73 -4.44
C ASP A 179 -5.67 3.21 -4.24
N LYS A 180 -6.71 2.75 -3.53
CA LYS A 180 -7.02 1.31 -3.36
C LYS A 180 -5.98 0.47 -2.57
N HIS A 181 -5.24 1.06 -1.63
CA HIS A 181 -4.20 0.39 -0.81
C HIS A 181 -2.99 -0.17 -1.57
N ILE A 182 -2.89 0.10 -2.87
CA ILE A 182 -1.78 -0.36 -3.70
C ILE A 182 -0.52 0.47 -3.41
N ALA A 183 0.59 -0.19 -3.09
CA ALA A 183 1.89 0.48 -3.07
C ALA A 183 2.31 0.77 -4.53
N VAL A 184 2.37 2.04 -4.89
CA VAL A 184 2.91 2.50 -6.18
C VAL A 184 3.91 3.61 -5.92
N PHE A 185 5.06 3.55 -6.60
CA PHE A 185 5.88 4.74 -6.81
C PHE A 185 5.23 5.63 -7.88
N PRO A 186 5.48 6.96 -7.86
CA PRO A 186 4.96 7.90 -8.87
C PRO A 186 5.52 7.59 -10.25
N GLU A 187 4.72 7.85 -11.29
CA GLU A 187 5.10 7.67 -12.71
C GLU A 187 6.37 8.43 -13.11
N GLU A 188 6.67 9.53 -12.42
CA GLU A 188 7.86 10.34 -12.68
C GLU A 188 9.16 9.54 -12.45
N LEU A 189 9.19 8.65 -11.45
CA LEU A 189 10.37 7.81 -11.14
C LEU A 189 10.74 6.88 -12.32
N PRO A 190 9.86 5.98 -12.79
CA PRO A 190 10.18 5.12 -13.92
C PRO A 190 10.31 5.92 -15.21
N LYS A 191 9.62 7.06 -15.35
CA LYS A 191 9.73 7.91 -16.56
C LYS A 191 11.16 8.41 -16.73
N ARG A 192 11.77 8.95 -15.67
CA ARG A 192 13.17 9.39 -15.69
C ARG A 192 14.10 8.25 -16.03
N LEU A 193 13.98 7.12 -15.32
CA LEU A 193 14.86 5.96 -15.52
C LEU A 193 14.73 5.34 -16.92
N ILE A 194 13.51 5.17 -17.43
CA ILE A 194 13.24 4.66 -18.79
C ILE A 194 13.83 5.60 -19.83
N ARG A 195 13.65 6.93 -19.66
CA ARG A 195 14.27 7.91 -20.55
C ARG A 195 15.79 7.83 -20.49
N MET A 196 16.40 7.79 -19.31
CA MET A 196 17.86 7.83 -19.13
C MET A 196 18.57 6.61 -19.68
N PHE A 197 17.95 5.43 -19.56
CA PHE A 197 18.65 4.14 -19.67
C PHE A 197 18.03 3.17 -20.68
N SER A 198 17.12 3.61 -21.54
CA SER A 198 16.62 2.82 -22.68
C SER A 198 16.32 3.68 -23.90
N PHE A 199 16.26 3.06 -25.07
CA PHE A 199 15.85 3.64 -26.35
C PHE A 199 14.41 3.26 -26.71
N VAL A 200 13.81 4.01 -27.64
CA VAL A 200 12.49 3.68 -28.21
C VAL A 200 12.50 2.25 -28.76
N GLY A 201 11.48 1.47 -28.39
CA GLY A 201 11.33 0.06 -28.77
C GLY A 201 12.13 -0.93 -27.92
N ASP A 202 12.91 -0.48 -26.93
CA ASP A 202 13.56 -1.38 -25.96
C ASP A 202 12.52 -2.01 -25.02
N THR A 203 12.91 -3.11 -24.37
CA THR A 203 12.06 -3.84 -23.42
C THR A 203 12.43 -3.52 -21.98
N VAL A 204 11.45 -3.02 -21.21
CA VAL A 204 11.59 -2.69 -19.78
C VAL A 204 10.94 -3.79 -18.93
N LEU A 205 11.68 -4.35 -17.98
CA LEU A 205 11.19 -5.37 -17.06
C LEU A 205 10.90 -4.79 -15.67
N ASP A 206 9.79 -5.23 -15.07
CA ASP A 206 9.45 -5.03 -13.66
C ASP A 206 9.09 -6.37 -13.00
N PRO A 207 9.99 -6.99 -12.18
CA PRO A 207 9.70 -8.25 -11.50
C PRO A 207 8.65 -8.14 -10.38
N PHE A 208 8.27 -6.92 -9.97
CA PHE A 208 7.28 -6.65 -8.93
C PHE A 208 6.21 -5.69 -9.47
N MET A 209 5.56 -6.10 -10.55
CA MET A 209 4.80 -5.22 -11.44
C MET A 209 3.61 -4.51 -10.76
N GLY A 210 2.96 -5.14 -9.78
CA GLY A 210 1.81 -4.57 -9.09
C GLY A 210 0.74 -4.11 -10.09
N SER A 211 0.30 -2.85 -9.95
CA SER A 211 -0.71 -2.26 -10.85
C SER A 211 -0.19 -1.88 -12.25
N GLY A 212 1.10 -2.07 -12.54
CA GLY A 212 1.69 -1.80 -13.86
C GLY A 212 2.15 -0.37 -14.09
N THR A 213 2.58 0.38 -13.06
CA THR A 213 3.10 1.75 -13.25
C THR A 213 4.29 1.80 -14.23
N THR A 214 5.25 0.89 -14.08
CA THR A 214 6.41 0.80 -14.98
C THR A 214 5.98 0.53 -16.42
N ALA A 215 5.05 -0.41 -16.63
CA ALA A 215 4.52 -0.76 -17.95
C ALA A 215 3.75 0.39 -18.61
N LEU A 216 2.90 1.09 -17.84
CA LEU A 216 2.20 2.28 -18.32
C LEU A 216 3.18 3.32 -18.87
N VAL A 217 4.23 3.61 -18.10
CA VAL A 217 5.23 4.62 -18.47
C VAL A 217 6.10 4.14 -19.63
N ALA A 218 6.50 2.87 -19.66
CA ALA A 218 7.22 2.29 -20.79
C ALA A 218 6.40 2.44 -22.09
N ARG A 219 5.12 2.07 -22.06
CA ARG A 219 4.21 2.22 -23.19
C ARG A 219 4.08 3.67 -23.63
N ASN A 220 3.84 4.60 -22.70
CA ASN A 220 3.71 6.03 -23.00
C ASN A 220 5.00 6.64 -23.58
N LEU A 221 6.16 6.04 -23.31
CA LEU A 221 7.45 6.40 -23.88
C LEU A 221 7.81 5.55 -25.11
N ASN A 222 6.88 4.78 -25.69
CA ASN A 222 7.13 3.91 -26.86
C ASN A 222 8.20 2.84 -26.61
N ARG A 223 8.21 2.24 -25.42
CA ARG A 223 8.98 1.04 -25.07
C ARG A 223 8.05 -0.16 -24.88
N ASN A 224 8.59 -1.35 -25.05
CA ASN A 224 7.94 -2.59 -24.67
C ASN A 224 8.08 -2.81 -23.16
N SER A 225 7.23 -3.65 -22.57
CA SER A 225 7.37 -4.01 -21.17
C SER A 225 7.01 -5.46 -20.88
N ILE A 226 7.70 -6.03 -19.89
CA ILE A 226 7.43 -7.34 -19.31
C ILE A 226 7.33 -7.15 -17.80
N GLY A 227 6.48 -7.91 -17.12
CA GLY A 227 6.55 -7.98 -15.66
C GLY A 227 5.89 -9.19 -15.06
N TYR A 228 6.21 -9.41 -13.80
CA TYR A 228 5.68 -10.50 -12.99
C TYR A 228 4.88 -9.91 -11.84
N GLU A 229 3.74 -10.54 -11.55
CA GLU A 229 2.88 -10.20 -10.42
C GLU A 229 2.29 -11.50 -9.88
N ILE A 230 2.44 -11.71 -8.57
CA ILE A 230 2.05 -12.97 -7.93
C ILE A 230 0.55 -13.01 -7.61
N ASN A 231 -0.05 -11.85 -7.35
CA ASN A 231 -1.47 -11.74 -7.05
C ASN A 231 -2.28 -11.53 -8.33
N LYS A 232 -3.00 -12.57 -8.75
CA LYS A 232 -3.84 -12.58 -9.96
C LYS A 232 -4.88 -11.44 -10.00
N ASN A 233 -5.31 -10.92 -8.86
CA ASN A 233 -6.29 -9.81 -8.80
C ASN A 233 -5.73 -8.51 -9.39
N PHE A 234 -4.40 -8.35 -9.42
CA PHE A 234 -3.76 -7.19 -10.05
C PHE A 234 -3.90 -7.16 -11.57
N LEU A 235 -4.22 -8.29 -12.21
CA LEU A 235 -4.47 -8.35 -13.65
C LEU A 235 -5.60 -7.40 -14.07
N GLN A 236 -6.65 -7.26 -13.26
CA GLN A 236 -7.73 -6.32 -13.55
C GLN A 236 -7.24 -4.88 -13.48
N PHE A 237 -6.55 -4.50 -12.41
CA PHE A 237 -6.00 -3.15 -12.25
C PHE A 237 -5.01 -2.81 -13.36
N TYR A 238 -4.19 -3.78 -13.78
CA TYR A 238 -3.28 -3.63 -14.91
C TYR A 238 -4.04 -3.35 -16.21
N LYS A 239 -5.08 -4.15 -16.53
CA LYS A 239 -5.88 -3.93 -17.74
C LYS A 239 -6.52 -2.55 -17.75
N GLU A 240 -7.12 -2.14 -16.64
CA GLU A 240 -7.72 -0.80 -16.48
C GLU A 240 -6.67 0.31 -16.66
N LYS A 241 -5.50 0.17 -16.02
CA LYS A 241 -4.49 1.22 -15.96
C LYS A 241 -3.62 1.32 -17.20
N VAL A 242 -3.25 0.18 -17.80
CA VAL A 242 -2.22 0.12 -18.87
C VAL A 242 -2.84 -0.10 -20.24
N VAL A 243 -3.83 -0.99 -20.34
CA VAL A 243 -4.42 -1.40 -21.64
C VAL A 243 -5.53 -0.45 -22.05
N LEU A 244 -6.44 -0.11 -21.13
CA LEU A 244 -7.62 0.72 -21.42
C LEU A 244 -7.34 2.22 -21.32
N SER A 245 -6.22 2.63 -20.72
CA SER A 245 -5.82 4.04 -20.72
C SER A 245 -5.31 4.42 -22.11
N ASN A 246 -5.93 5.42 -22.74
CA ASN A 246 -5.64 5.93 -24.10
C ASN A 246 -5.95 4.97 -25.27
N GLY A 247 -6.95 5.36 -26.08
CA GLY A 247 -7.49 4.62 -27.23
C GLY A 247 -6.63 4.56 -28.49
N ASN A 248 -5.30 4.48 -28.37
CA ASN A 248 -4.45 4.15 -29.53
C ASN A 248 -4.37 2.62 -29.66
N GLY A 249 -5.07 2.09 -30.67
CA GLY A 249 -5.45 0.69 -30.83
C GLY A 249 -4.34 -0.33 -31.12
N ASP A 250 -3.06 0.02 -30.99
CA ASP A 250 -1.94 -0.86 -31.39
C ASP A 250 -1.22 -1.53 -30.19
N THR A 251 -1.75 -1.40 -28.97
CA THR A 251 -1.15 -2.06 -27.79
C THR A 251 -1.53 -3.54 -27.74
N VAL A 252 -0.57 -4.43 -27.95
CA VAL A 252 -0.74 -5.86 -27.72
C VAL A 252 -0.48 -6.17 -26.25
N PHE A 253 -1.46 -6.78 -25.58
CA PHE A 253 -1.33 -7.26 -24.21
C PHE A 253 -1.52 -8.78 -24.16
N ASP A 254 -0.55 -9.47 -23.58
CA ASP A 254 -0.52 -10.93 -23.43
C ASP A 254 -0.21 -11.28 -21.98
N ALA A 255 -1.07 -12.06 -21.35
CA ALA A 255 -0.95 -12.48 -19.95
C ALA A 255 -0.84 -14.01 -19.89
N LYS A 256 0.24 -14.51 -19.30
CA LYS A 256 0.53 -15.94 -19.16
C LYS A 256 0.73 -16.30 -17.71
N GLU A 257 0.28 -17.49 -17.34
CA GLU A 257 0.65 -18.09 -16.07
C GLU A 257 1.96 -18.86 -16.22
N ASP A 258 2.92 -18.58 -15.33
CA ASP A 258 4.15 -19.35 -15.24
C ASP A 258 3.92 -20.55 -14.30
N HIS A 259 3.85 -21.74 -14.89
CA HIS A 259 3.65 -23.01 -14.16
C HIS A 259 4.97 -23.72 -13.82
N SER A 260 6.11 -23.06 -14.03
CA SER A 260 7.40 -23.61 -13.64
C SER A 260 7.43 -23.91 -12.14
N THR A 261 8.15 -24.98 -11.80
CA THR A 261 8.46 -25.30 -10.41
C THR A 261 9.92 -24.99 -10.17
N ILE A 262 10.20 -24.30 -9.07
CA ILE A 262 11.57 -24.03 -8.61
C ILE A 262 11.80 -24.79 -7.31
N ASP A 263 12.89 -25.55 -7.26
CA ASP A 263 13.41 -26.04 -5.99
C ASP A 263 14.06 -24.86 -5.28
N LEU A 264 13.32 -24.27 -4.34
CA LEU A 264 13.72 -23.07 -3.63
C LEU A 264 15.01 -23.29 -2.84
N GLN A 265 15.17 -24.48 -2.23
CA GLN A 265 16.35 -24.77 -1.42
C GLN A 265 17.58 -24.90 -2.32
N CYS A 266 17.47 -25.64 -3.41
CA CYS A 266 18.55 -25.75 -4.40
C CYS A 266 18.89 -24.38 -5.01
N ALA A 267 17.90 -23.53 -5.30
CA ALA A 267 18.14 -22.19 -5.83
C ALA A 267 18.87 -21.30 -4.82
N LEU A 268 18.50 -21.36 -3.54
CA LEU A 268 19.16 -20.65 -2.45
C LEU A 268 20.60 -21.13 -2.22
N ASP A 269 20.83 -22.44 -2.28
CA ASP A 269 22.15 -23.04 -2.08
C ASP A 269 23.12 -22.71 -3.22
N ASN A 270 22.59 -22.40 -4.42
CA ASN A 270 23.38 -21.98 -5.58
C ASN A 270 23.56 -20.46 -5.68
N LEU A 271 23.04 -19.66 -4.74
CA LEU A 271 23.30 -18.22 -4.72
C LEU A 271 24.80 -17.95 -4.49
N PRO A 272 25.41 -16.98 -5.20
CA PRO A 272 26.81 -16.61 -4.98
C PRO A 272 27.05 -16.06 -3.57
N TYR A 273 26.02 -15.45 -2.98
CA TYR A 273 26.02 -14.93 -1.63
C TYR A 273 24.68 -15.20 -0.95
N ARG A 274 24.73 -15.75 0.27
CA ARG A 274 23.59 -15.87 1.18
C ARG A 274 23.78 -14.90 2.33
N PHE A 275 22.78 -14.04 2.52
CA PHE A 275 22.73 -13.16 3.67
C PHE A 275 22.42 -13.99 4.92
N VAL A 276 23.10 -13.67 6.02
CA VAL A 276 22.88 -14.24 7.36
C VAL A 276 22.69 -13.09 8.33
N ASP A 277 21.55 -13.04 9.02
CA ASP A 277 21.29 -12.00 10.01
C ASP A 277 22.01 -12.31 11.32
N VAL A 278 23.26 -11.81 11.43
CA VAL A 278 24.07 -11.92 12.64
C VAL A 278 23.55 -11.08 13.81
N HIS A 279 22.69 -10.08 13.54
CA HIS A 279 22.13 -9.16 14.53
C HIS A 279 20.62 -9.33 14.65
N LYS A 280 20.20 -10.55 14.98
CA LYS A 280 18.79 -10.93 15.15
C LYS A 280 18.08 -9.90 16.03
N LEU A 281 16.92 -9.46 15.56
CA LEU A 281 16.01 -8.65 16.36
C LEU A 281 14.98 -9.57 17.00
N ASP A 282 14.97 -9.63 18.32
CA ASP A 282 13.95 -10.37 19.07
C ASP A 282 12.59 -9.71 18.82
N LYS A 283 11.69 -10.43 18.13
CA LYS A 283 10.30 -9.99 17.93
C LYS A 283 9.56 -10.09 19.26
N LEU A 284 9.22 -8.95 19.85
CA LEU A 284 8.47 -8.90 21.11
C LEU A 284 6.97 -9.14 20.91
N ILE A 285 6.46 -8.91 19.70
CA ILE A 285 5.04 -9.00 19.35
C ILE A 285 4.93 -9.83 18.07
N ASP A 286 4.06 -10.84 18.08
CA ASP A 286 3.65 -11.52 16.86
C ASP A 286 2.76 -10.58 16.05
N VAL A 287 3.27 -10.09 14.92
CA VAL A 287 2.55 -9.19 14.01
C VAL A 287 1.20 -9.81 13.60
N LYS A 288 1.05 -11.15 13.64
CA LYS A 288 -0.21 -11.86 13.39
C LYS A 288 -1.40 -11.39 14.23
N GLN A 289 -1.16 -10.94 15.47
CA GLN A 289 -2.26 -10.57 16.39
C GLN A 289 -2.66 -9.10 16.35
N ASN A 290 -1.92 -8.25 15.62
CA ASN A 290 -2.12 -6.78 15.64
C ASN A 290 -2.31 -6.16 14.24
N ILE A 291 -2.87 -6.92 13.29
CA ILE A 291 -3.20 -6.41 11.95
C ILE A 291 -4.64 -5.89 11.90
N TYR A 292 -4.91 -4.78 12.59
CA TYR A 292 -6.10 -3.99 12.27
C TYR A 292 -5.79 -3.10 11.06
N GLY A 293 -6.18 -3.54 9.86
CA GLY A 293 -6.32 -2.68 8.67
C GLY A 293 -5.33 -2.84 7.50
N ASN A 294 -4.51 -3.90 7.47
CA ASN A 294 -3.57 -4.17 6.35
C ASN A 294 -3.86 -5.48 5.60
N LYS A 295 -5.08 -6.00 5.72
CA LYS A 295 -5.51 -7.22 5.03
C LYS A 295 -6.23 -6.84 3.74
N PHE A 296 -5.77 -7.36 2.61
CA PHE A 296 -6.46 -7.29 1.33
C PHE A 296 -7.69 -8.22 1.37
N GLU A 297 -8.76 -7.81 2.05
CA GLU A 297 -10.06 -8.46 1.90
C GLU A 297 -10.85 -7.71 0.83
N ILE A 298 -10.73 -8.19 -0.40
CA ILE A 298 -11.80 -7.99 -1.39
C ILE A 298 -13.00 -8.73 -0.82
N ASP A 299 -14.09 -8.01 -0.64
CA ASP A 299 -15.37 -8.54 -0.17
C ASP A 299 -15.81 -9.67 -1.12
N LYS A 300 -15.64 -10.93 -0.69
CA LYS A 300 -16.02 -12.12 -1.46
C LYS A 300 -17.53 -12.21 -1.67
N SER A 301 -18.34 -11.41 -0.97
CA SER A 301 -19.79 -11.41 -1.10
C SER A 301 -20.31 -10.88 -2.45
N VAL A 302 -19.45 -10.30 -3.29
CA VAL A 302 -19.82 -9.90 -4.67
C VAL A 302 -19.77 -11.08 -5.65
N LEU A 303 -19.29 -12.26 -5.27
CA LEU A 303 -19.10 -13.40 -6.20
C LEU A 303 -19.89 -14.67 -5.90
N THR A 304 -20.54 -14.82 -4.74
CA THR A 304 -21.39 -15.98 -4.47
C THR A 304 -22.53 -15.62 -3.53
N ASN A 305 -23.76 -15.66 -4.04
CA ASN A 305 -24.94 -15.90 -3.22
C ASN A 305 -24.79 -17.29 -2.61
N GLU A 306 -24.61 -17.39 -1.29
CA GLU A 306 -25.28 -18.39 -0.44
C GLU A 306 -24.91 -18.18 1.03
N ASN A 307 -25.89 -18.44 1.88
CA ASN A 307 -25.81 -18.41 3.34
C ASN A 307 -24.67 -19.33 3.84
N ASP A 308 -23.91 -18.92 4.85
CA ASP A 308 -24.17 -19.46 6.19
C ASP A 308 -23.25 -18.90 7.29
N LEU A 309 -23.84 -18.96 8.46
CA LEU A 309 -23.33 -18.73 9.81
C LEU A 309 -21.97 -19.39 10.08
N PHE A 310 -21.08 -18.70 10.82
CA PHE A 310 -20.05 -19.39 11.60
C PHE A 310 -19.89 -18.83 13.02
N VAL A 311 -19.75 -19.78 13.94
CA VAL A 311 -19.82 -19.73 15.40
C VAL A 311 -18.54 -19.12 16.02
N PRO A 312 -18.63 -18.32 17.10
CA PRO A 312 -17.46 -17.76 17.77
C PRO A 312 -16.78 -18.82 18.65
N ASN A 313 -15.45 -18.93 18.53
CA ASN A 313 -14.62 -19.61 19.52
C ASN A 313 -14.11 -18.60 20.57
N ALA A 314 -14.20 -19.04 21.82
CA ALA A 314 -13.96 -18.27 23.03
C ALA A 314 -12.48 -18.28 23.47
N ASP A 315 -12.15 -17.22 24.22
CA ASP A 315 -11.11 -17.07 25.24
C ASP A 315 -9.62 -16.94 24.80
N LYS A 316 -9.06 -15.73 24.94
CA LYS A 316 -8.39 -15.34 26.22
C LYS A 316 -8.10 -13.84 26.34
N GLU A 317 -8.14 -13.44 27.61
CA GLU A 317 -8.23 -12.11 28.22
C GLU A 317 -7.05 -11.15 28.00
N VAL A 318 -7.37 -9.87 27.83
CA VAL A 318 -6.57 -8.73 28.30
C VAL A 318 -7.53 -7.75 29.01
N LYS A 319 -7.44 -7.65 30.34
CA LYS A 319 -8.11 -6.63 31.18
C LYS A 319 -7.36 -5.28 30.98
N ASP A 320 -7.94 -4.09 30.90
CA ASP A 320 -9.24 -3.60 31.36
C ASP A 320 -9.54 -2.21 30.72
N VAL A 321 -10.55 -2.11 29.83
CA VAL A 321 -11.46 -0.94 29.63
C VAL A 321 -12.71 -1.48 28.89
N GLU A 322 -13.42 -2.42 29.50
CA GLU A 322 -14.50 -3.13 28.81
C GLU A 322 -15.82 -2.37 28.79
N GLY A 323 -16.43 -2.28 27.59
CA GLY A 323 -17.79 -1.80 27.41
C GLY A 323 -18.13 -1.65 25.91
N PRO A 324 -19.37 -1.94 25.50
CA PRO A 324 -19.84 -1.68 24.14
C PRO A 324 -19.74 -0.18 23.81
N MET A 325 -19.38 0.12 22.56
CA MET A 325 -19.23 1.50 22.08
C MET A 325 -20.38 1.90 21.14
N VAL A 326 -20.66 3.20 21.11
CA VAL A 326 -21.73 3.85 20.34
C VAL A 326 -21.13 4.85 19.37
N MET A 327 -21.49 4.74 18.09
CA MET A 327 -21.22 5.76 17.07
C MET A 327 -22.26 6.87 17.19
N VAL A 328 -21.88 8.03 17.71
CA VAL A 328 -22.74 9.22 17.70
C VAL A 328 -22.59 9.91 16.36
N ASN A 329 -23.64 9.86 15.54
CA ASN A 329 -23.67 10.44 14.22
C ASN A 329 -24.74 11.54 14.09
N HIS A 330 -24.30 12.68 13.55
CA HIS A 330 -25.16 13.81 13.25
C HIS A 330 -25.67 13.72 11.82
N ALA A 331 -26.99 13.83 11.64
CA ALA A 331 -27.61 13.96 10.33
C ALA A 331 -28.67 15.07 10.36
N ARG A 332 -28.90 15.73 9.22
CA ARG A 332 -30.05 16.62 9.05
C ARG A 332 -31.34 15.81 9.12
N ARG A 333 -32.45 16.43 9.51
CA ARG A 333 -33.74 15.77 9.76
C ARG A 333 -34.17 14.80 8.65
N GLU A 334 -34.18 15.26 7.40
CA GLU A 334 -34.57 14.45 6.22
C GLU A 334 -33.65 13.25 6.01
N LEU A 335 -32.33 13.49 6.09
CA LEU A 335 -31.32 12.44 5.95
C LEU A 335 -31.42 11.41 7.10
N ARG A 336 -31.64 11.87 8.34
CA ARG A 336 -31.81 11.02 9.51
C ARG A 336 -32.99 10.08 9.33
N GLN A 337 -34.12 10.59 8.85
CA GLN A 337 -35.32 9.78 8.62
C GLN A 337 -35.07 8.70 7.57
N LEU A 338 -34.41 9.04 6.47
CA LEU A 338 -34.01 8.07 5.44
C LEU A 338 -33.01 7.04 5.96
N MET A 339 -32.03 7.45 6.76
CA MET A 339 -31.07 6.55 7.42
C MET A 339 -31.79 5.52 8.30
N ILE A 340 -32.78 5.94 9.08
CA ILE A 340 -33.59 5.07 9.93
C ILE A 340 -34.44 4.13 9.07
N GLU A 341 -35.14 4.65 8.07
CA GLU A 341 -35.98 3.84 7.17
C GLU A 341 -35.18 2.72 6.50
N LYS A 342 -33.96 3.02 6.04
CA LYS A 342 -33.09 2.05 5.37
C LYS A 342 -32.27 1.18 6.34
N GLY A 343 -32.22 1.52 7.64
CA GLY A 343 -31.32 0.87 8.60
C GLY A 343 -29.84 1.08 8.27
N ILE A 344 -29.52 2.22 7.66
CA ILE A 344 -28.20 2.56 7.13
C ILE A 344 -27.75 3.88 7.72
N CYS A 345 -26.59 3.89 8.38
CA CYS A 345 -25.88 5.10 8.78
C CYS A 345 -24.62 5.22 7.93
N TYR A 346 -24.45 6.32 7.20
CA TYR A 346 -23.22 6.55 6.43
C TYR A 346 -22.48 7.82 6.85
N LEU A 347 -21.17 7.78 6.69
CA LEU A 347 -20.21 8.80 7.10
C LEU A 347 -19.16 8.97 6.00
N ARG A 348 -18.65 10.19 5.83
CA ARG A 348 -17.55 10.42 4.88
C ARG A 348 -16.30 9.68 5.32
N ALA A 349 -15.67 8.94 4.41
CA ALA A 349 -14.33 8.41 4.61
C ALA A 349 -13.29 9.52 4.32
N GLY A 350 -12.41 9.85 5.28
CA GLY A 350 -11.33 10.82 5.09
C GLY A 350 -10.91 11.59 6.35
N ASN A 351 -10.09 12.61 6.17
CA ASN A 351 -9.48 13.46 7.21
C ASN A 351 -10.09 14.88 7.24
N THR A 352 -11.26 15.07 6.62
CA THR A 352 -11.99 16.35 6.56
C THR A 352 -13.02 16.50 7.70
N LYS A 353 -13.50 17.73 7.97
CA LYS A 353 -14.56 17.98 8.98
C LYS A 353 -15.78 17.09 8.69
N GLY A 354 -16.20 16.29 9.68
CA GLY A 354 -17.34 15.37 9.58
C GLY A 354 -16.97 13.91 9.31
N SER A 355 -15.72 13.60 9.00
CA SER A 355 -15.25 12.23 8.77
C SER A 355 -14.98 11.50 10.10
N VAL A 356 -15.23 10.19 10.16
CA VAL A 356 -14.81 9.36 11.31
C VAL A 356 -13.33 9.03 11.15
N LEU A 357 -12.56 9.37 12.18
CA LEU A 357 -11.18 8.92 12.32
C LEU A 357 -11.24 7.63 13.16
N VAL A 358 -10.76 6.51 12.61
CA VAL A 358 -10.73 5.24 13.33
C VAL A 358 -9.81 5.39 14.55
N GLN A 359 -10.35 5.14 15.74
CA GLN A 359 -9.68 5.25 17.03
C GLN A 359 -9.82 3.92 17.78
N ALA A 360 -8.97 3.70 18.79
CA ALA A 360 -9.07 2.52 19.66
C ALA A 360 -10.48 2.39 20.27
N GLY A 361 -11.08 1.20 20.19
CA GLY A 361 -12.46 0.94 20.61
C GLY A 361 -13.47 0.81 19.47
N PHE A 362 -13.06 1.02 18.23
CA PHE A 362 -13.89 0.78 17.04
C PHE A 362 -14.34 -0.68 16.95
N GLU A 363 -13.48 -1.63 17.31
CA GLU A 363 -13.75 -3.08 17.38
C GLU A 363 -14.86 -3.44 18.38
N ARG A 364 -15.14 -2.54 19.33
CA ARG A 364 -16.22 -2.68 20.33
C ARG A 364 -17.50 -1.94 19.92
N LEU A 365 -17.55 -1.33 18.73
CA LEU A 365 -18.71 -0.60 18.24
C LEU A 365 -19.89 -1.56 18.04
N GLN A 366 -20.97 -1.34 18.79
CA GLN A 366 -22.17 -2.18 18.75
C GLN A 366 -23.44 -1.39 18.48
N TYR A 367 -23.38 -0.06 18.56
CA TYR A 367 -24.54 0.79 18.45
C TYR A 367 -24.26 2.04 17.62
N VAL A 368 -25.30 2.61 17.06
CA VAL A 368 -25.29 3.93 16.43
C VAL A 368 -26.38 4.80 17.05
N LEU A 369 -26.00 6.02 17.40
CA LEU A 369 -26.92 7.06 17.88
C LEU A 369 -27.04 8.12 16.79
N LEU A 370 -28.24 8.25 16.22
CA LEU A 370 -28.56 9.27 15.23
C LEU A 370 -29.23 10.46 15.91
N HIS A 371 -28.79 11.68 15.61
CA HIS A 371 -29.39 12.90 16.17
C HIS A 371 -29.36 14.07 15.17
N THR A 372 -30.28 15.02 15.33
CA THR A 372 -30.30 16.27 14.55
C THR A 372 -29.88 17.43 15.46
N ALA A 373 -28.67 17.94 15.29
CA ALA A 373 -28.08 19.03 16.08
C ALA A 373 -28.11 18.86 17.62
N GLY A 374 -28.37 17.63 18.09
CA GLY A 374 -28.45 17.28 19.51
C GLY A 374 -29.87 16.93 19.97
N TYR A 375 -30.85 17.19 19.12
CA TYR A 375 -32.26 16.90 19.35
C TYR A 375 -32.66 15.53 18.78
N GLU A 376 -33.71 14.95 19.38
CA GLU A 376 -34.32 13.68 19.00
C GLU A 376 -33.28 12.57 18.76
N PRO A 377 -32.40 12.28 19.75
CA PRO A 377 -31.46 11.20 19.60
C PRO A 377 -32.21 9.87 19.55
N GLN A 378 -31.79 8.97 18.67
CA GLN A 378 -32.31 7.60 18.59
C GLN A 378 -31.14 6.62 18.51
N LEU A 379 -31.15 5.63 19.40
CA LEU A 379 -30.09 4.64 19.55
C LEU A 379 -30.53 3.32 18.90
N PHE A 380 -29.67 2.77 18.05
CA PHE A 380 -29.93 1.52 17.33
C PHE A 380 -28.76 0.56 17.50
N LYS A 381 -29.04 -0.74 17.51
CA LYS A 381 -28.02 -1.78 17.56
C LYS A 381 -27.50 -2.06 16.14
N LEU A 382 -26.19 -2.13 15.98
CA LEU A 382 -25.58 -2.53 14.71
C LEU A 382 -25.92 -4.00 14.41
N LYS A 383 -26.18 -4.32 13.14
CA LYS A 383 -26.40 -5.72 12.71
C LYS A 383 -25.15 -6.57 12.91
N THR A 384 -23.98 -5.96 12.75
CA THR A 384 -22.70 -6.62 12.99
C THR A 384 -21.78 -5.73 13.82
N LYS A 385 -21.23 -6.30 14.90
CA LYS A 385 -20.33 -5.61 15.83
C LYS A 385 -19.00 -5.28 15.15
N GLY A 386 -18.54 -4.04 15.33
CA GLY A 386 -17.20 -3.59 14.95
C GLY A 386 -16.91 -3.55 13.45
N MET A 387 -17.92 -3.79 12.59
CA MET A 387 -17.77 -3.84 11.14
C MET A 387 -18.49 -2.68 10.47
N PHE A 388 -17.92 -2.23 9.36
CA PHE A 388 -18.51 -1.27 8.44
C PHE A 388 -18.18 -1.70 7.01
N GLN A 389 -19.00 -1.25 6.07
CA GLN A 389 -18.73 -1.37 4.65
C GLN A 389 -18.18 -0.05 4.11
N ILE A 390 -17.43 -0.11 3.02
CA ILE A 390 -17.08 1.08 2.24
C ILE A 390 -17.92 1.07 0.98
N TRP A 391 -18.79 2.07 0.83
CA TRP A 391 -19.59 2.25 -0.37
C TRP A 391 -19.07 3.43 -1.18
N THR A 392 -19.17 3.34 -2.51
CA THR A 392 -18.92 4.48 -3.39
C THR A 392 -20.08 5.47 -3.32
N LYS A 393 -19.86 6.66 -3.87
CA LYS A 393 -20.92 7.66 -4.04
C LYS A 393 -22.08 7.08 -4.86
N GLU A 394 -21.77 6.31 -5.89
CA GLU A 394 -22.73 5.68 -6.80
C GLU A 394 -23.58 4.64 -6.08
N THR A 395 -22.97 3.75 -5.29
CA THR A 395 -23.69 2.74 -4.49
C THR A 395 -24.65 3.38 -3.47
N LEU A 396 -24.27 4.51 -2.86
CA LEU A 396 -25.18 5.25 -1.97
C LEU A 396 -26.35 5.88 -2.73
N ILE A 397 -26.11 6.39 -3.94
CA ILE A 397 -27.18 6.94 -4.80
C ILE A 397 -28.18 5.85 -5.19
N GLU A 398 -27.70 4.66 -5.56
CA GLU A 398 -28.55 3.50 -5.85
C GLU A 398 -29.41 3.10 -4.66
N ASN A 399 -28.93 3.31 -3.44
CA ASN A 399 -29.67 3.07 -2.20
C ASN A 399 -30.58 4.24 -1.77
N GLY A 400 -30.75 5.25 -2.63
CA GLY A 400 -31.66 6.37 -2.44
C GLY A 400 -31.09 7.56 -1.67
N PHE A 401 -29.78 7.58 -1.39
CA PHE A 401 -29.12 8.68 -0.71
C PHE A 401 -28.59 9.73 -1.69
N SER A 402 -28.34 10.96 -1.20
CA SER A 402 -27.80 12.06 -2.01
C SER A 402 -26.45 12.58 -1.46
N PRO A 403 -25.37 11.78 -1.53
CA PRO A 403 -24.04 12.16 -1.05
C PRO A 403 -23.42 13.31 -1.88
N GLN A 404 -22.99 14.40 -1.24
CA GLN A 404 -22.50 15.60 -1.95
C GLN A 404 -20.99 15.86 -1.86
N SER A 405 -20.22 15.06 -1.10
CA SER A 405 -18.92 15.57 -0.60
C SER A 405 -17.74 14.61 -0.65
N SER A 406 -17.90 13.35 -1.06
CA SER A 406 -16.86 12.33 -1.05
C SER A 406 -17.09 11.26 -2.12
N PRO A 407 -16.03 10.66 -2.69
CA PRO A 407 -16.14 9.48 -3.54
C PRO A 407 -16.46 8.19 -2.76
N TYR A 408 -16.13 8.14 -1.46
CA TYR A 408 -16.35 6.97 -0.60
C TYR A 408 -16.93 7.33 0.77
N TYR A 409 -17.71 6.40 1.32
CA TYR A 409 -18.40 6.52 2.59
C TYR A 409 -18.29 5.23 3.41
N VAL A 410 -18.08 5.40 4.71
CA VAL A 410 -18.20 4.34 5.71
C VAL A 410 -19.69 4.13 5.96
N VAL A 411 -20.16 2.89 5.82
CA VAL A 411 -21.56 2.49 5.93
C VAL A 411 -21.72 1.48 7.06
N LEU A 412 -22.60 1.80 8.01
CA LEU A 412 -22.96 0.98 9.15
C LEU A 412 -24.42 0.54 8.99
N HIS A 413 -24.66 -0.77 9.04
CA HIS A 413 -26.00 -1.32 9.05
C HIS A 413 -26.47 -1.54 10.48
N PHE A 414 -27.68 -1.08 10.79
CA PHE A 414 -28.29 -1.22 12.11
C PHE A 414 -29.69 -1.81 12.01
N ASP A 415 -30.13 -2.42 13.11
CA ASP A 415 -31.52 -2.84 13.28
C ASP A 415 -32.38 -1.60 13.51
N ASN A 416 -33.17 -1.26 12.49
CA ASN A 416 -34.08 -0.12 12.52
C ASN A 416 -35.48 -0.47 13.04
N GLN A 417 -35.78 -1.75 13.29
CA GLN A 417 -37.06 -2.20 13.81
C GLN A 417 -37.14 -2.07 15.33
N HIS A 418 -36.00 -2.16 16.02
CA HIS A 418 -35.93 -2.17 17.49
C HIS A 418 -34.99 -1.05 18.01
N PRO A 419 -35.43 0.22 18.02
CA PRO A 419 -34.67 1.28 18.69
C PRO A 419 -34.55 1.00 20.19
N LEU A 420 -33.38 1.28 20.77
CA LEU A 420 -33.15 1.14 22.20
C LEU A 420 -33.65 2.37 22.96
N LEU A 421 -34.30 2.13 24.11
CA LEU A 421 -34.67 3.18 25.05
C LEU A 421 -33.39 3.76 25.69
N MET A 422 -33.32 5.09 25.74
CA MET A 422 -32.25 5.81 26.42
C MET A 422 -32.78 6.38 27.73
N ASN A 423 -32.10 6.06 28.84
CA ASN A 423 -32.47 6.54 30.18
C ASN A 423 -31.87 7.93 30.47
N LYS A 424 -30.88 8.36 29.67
CA LYS A 424 -30.24 9.69 29.74
C LYS A 424 -30.24 10.32 28.36
N VAL A 425 -30.76 11.54 28.24
CA VAL A 425 -30.59 12.34 27.01
C VAL A 425 -29.17 12.88 27.01
N PRO A 426 -28.30 12.51 26.05
CA PRO A 426 -26.91 12.95 26.07
C PRO A 426 -26.82 14.47 25.90
N GLU A 427 -25.89 15.12 26.62
CA GLU A 427 -25.57 16.54 26.43
C GLU A 427 -24.87 16.78 25.07
N LEU A 428 -25.65 16.76 23.99
CA LEU A 428 -25.22 17.05 22.62
C LEU A 428 -25.54 18.53 22.35
N LYS A 429 -24.68 19.46 22.78
CA LYS A 429 -24.91 20.91 22.60
C LYS A 429 -24.52 21.37 21.19
N GLU A 430 -25.43 22.08 20.53
CA GLU A 430 -25.17 22.76 19.26
C GLU A 430 -23.94 23.69 19.40
N ASN A 431 -23.06 23.71 18.38
CA ASN A 431 -21.78 24.45 18.35
C ASN A 431 -20.67 24.01 19.32
N LYS A 432 -20.90 23.02 20.19
CA LYS A 432 -19.85 22.26 20.90
C LYS A 432 -20.00 20.77 20.60
N ASN A 433 -19.30 20.30 19.55
CA ASN A 433 -19.13 18.87 19.18
C ASN A 433 -20.17 18.21 18.24
N THR A 434 -21.04 18.95 17.56
CA THR A 434 -22.11 18.33 16.74
C THR A 434 -21.75 17.99 15.28
N TYR A 435 -20.59 18.42 14.76
CA TYR A 435 -20.25 18.24 13.33
C TYR A 435 -19.19 17.17 13.05
N ARG A 436 -18.85 16.33 14.02
CA ARG A 436 -17.96 15.18 13.81
C ARG A 436 -18.56 13.98 14.53
N ALA A 437 -18.70 12.88 13.81
CA ALA A 437 -19.08 11.63 14.41
C ALA A 437 -18.02 11.18 15.43
N LYS A 438 -18.47 10.65 16.57
CA LYS A 438 -17.62 10.26 17.69
C LYS A 438 -17.99 8.89 18.20
N ILE A 439 -16.99 8.19 18.74
CA ILE A 439 -17.18 6.91 19.41
C ILE A 439 -17.20 7.17 20.92
N LYS A 440 -18.28 6.76 21.58
CA LYS A 440 -18.52 6.96 23.02
C LYS A 440 -18.90 5.64 23.69
N LYS A 441 -18.79 5.54 25.01
CA LYS A 441 -19.19 4.32 25.73
C LYS A 441 -20.72 4.22 25.78
N LEU A 442 -21.28 3.01 25.69
CA LEU A 442 -22.74 2.81 25.81
C LEU A 442 -23.29 3.26 27.17
N SER A 443 -22.49 3.13 28.23
CA SER A 443 -22.84 3.58 29.58
C SER A 443 -23.15 5.08 29.66
N GLU A 444 -22.66 5.89 28.70
CA GLU A 444 -23.02 7.31 28.61
C GLU A 444 -24.50 7.55 28.21
N PHE A 445 -25.24 6.52 27.75
CA PHE A 445 -26.58 6.66 27.17
C PHE A 445 -27.67 5.78 27.81
N VAL A 446 -27.30 4.59 28.31
CA VAL A 446 -28.28 3.55 28.70
C VAL A 446 -28.24 3.18 30.20
N GLU A 447 -27.22 3.59 30.95
CA GLU A 447 -27.17 3.35 32.42
C GLU A 447 -28.27 4.07 33.19
#